data_AF-A0A7S0XLG0-F1
#
_entry.id   AF-A0A7S0XLG0-F1
#
_cell.length_a   1.000
_cell.length_b   1.000
_cell.length_c   1.000
_cell.angle_alpha   90.00
_cell.angle_beta   90.00
_cell.angle_gamma   90.00
#
_symmetry.space_group_name_H-M   'P 1'
#
loop_
_entity.id
_entity.type
_entity.pdbx_description
1 polymer ?
#
loop_
_entity_poly.entity_id
_entity_poly.type
_entity_poly.pdbx_seq_one_letter_code
_entity_poly.pdbx_strand_id
1 'polypeptide(L)'
;DALQIFEQKKRDKEELDSLRRKQKDGIEDIDEKRLVELTLLERKRNNDKDMTKAELRSAEIIDMRHEDERLNKKDYIKLLRLKEQGRPVDEDRLNLLDMLDRQRRGLEINESEAEISEQYFTLREEE
;
A
#
# COMPACT_ATOMS: atom_id res chain seq x y z
N ASP A 1 12.76 8.52 -5.95
CA ASP A 1 12.56 7.18 -5.38
C ASP A 1 12.97 7.14 -3.91
N ALA A 2 14.25 7.39 -3.55
CA ALA A 2 14.68 7.43 -2.14
C ALA A 2 13.90 8.42 -1.24
N LEU A 3 13.57 9.61 -1.74
CA LEU A 3 12.79 10.60 -1.00
C LEU A 3 11.37 10.11 -0.67
N GLN A 4 10.70 9.45 -1.64
CA GLN A 4 9.36 8.90 -1.43
C GLN A 4 9.38 7.75 -0.41
N ILE A 5 10.42 6.91 -0.43
CA ILE A 5 10.61 5.85 0.56
C ILE A 5 10.81 6.46 1.95
N PHE A 6 11.61 7.52 2.07
CA PHE A 6 11.81 8.22 3.34
C PHE A 6 10.51 8.84 3.86
N GLU A 7 9.75 9.52 3.00
CA GLU A 7 8.44 10.10 3.33
C GLU A 7 7.42 9.03 3.74
N GLN A 8 7.41 7.87 3.06
CA GLN A 8 6.57 6.74 3.46
C GLN A 8 6.94 6.27 4.87
N LYS A 9 8.22 6.01 5.13
CA LYS A 9 8.70 5.56 6.44
C LYS A 9 8.35 6.56 7.55
N LYS A 10 8.41 7.86 7.26
CA LYS A 10 8.00 8.91 8.19
C LYS A 10 6.50 8.85 8.49
N ARG A 11 5.66 8.77 7.44
CA ARG A 11 4.20 8.65 7.59
C ARG A 11 3.80 7.40 8.35
N ASP A 12 4.39 6.25 8.02
CA ASP A 12 4.17 4.99 8.72
C ASP A 12 4.46 5.11 10.23
N LYS A 13 5.54 5.82 10.60
CA LYS A 13 5.89 6.04 12.00
C LYS A 13 4.88 6.93 12.72
N GLU A 14 4.51 8.05 12.09
CA GLU A 14 3.50 8.98 12.64
C GLU A 14 2.14 8.28 12.82
N GLU A 15 1.76 7.45 11.86
CA GLU A 15 0.54 6.64 11.88
C GLU A 15 0.60 5.59 13.00
N LEU A 16 1.71 4.85 13.12
CA LEU A 16 1.91 3.86 14.18
C LEU A 16 1.82 4.49 15.58
N ASP A 17 2.47 5.64 15.77
CA ASP A 17 2.43 6.38 17.03
C ASP A 17 0.99 6.84 17.36
N SER A 18 0.23 7.26 16.34
CA SER A 18 -1.17 7.63 16.48
C SER A 18 -2.04 6.43 16.88
N LEU A 19 -1.91 5.29 16.18
CA LEU A 19 -2.68 4.08 16.47
C LEU A 19 -2.36 3.51 17.86
N ARG A 20 -1.08 3.51 18.27
CA ARG A 20 -0.67 3.09 19.63
C ARG A 20 -1.28 3.98 20.72
N ARG A 21 -1.38 5.29 20.49
CA ARG A 21 -2.05 6.20 21.42
C ARG A 21 -3.53 5.89 21.51
N LYS A 22 -4.21 5.76 20.37
CA LYS A 22 -5.64 5.39 20.35
C LYS A 22 -5.89 4.08 21.12
N GLN A 23 -5.03 3.08 20.94
CA GLN A 23 -5.13 1.79 21.61
C GLN A 23 -4.97 1.92 23.13
N LYS A 24 -3.99 2.72 23.55
CA LYS A 24 -3.78 3.02 24.98
C LYS A 24 -4.97 3.76 25.59
N ASP A 25 -5.61 4.64 24.83
CA ASP A 25 -6.76 5.43 25.26
C ASP A 25 -8.09 4.65 25.19
N GLY A 26 -8.06 3.38 24.72
CA GLY A 26 -9.22 2.51 24.65
C GLY A 26 -10.25 2.91 23.60
N ILE A 27 -9.82 3.56 22.51
CA ILE A 27 -10.71 3.90 21.39
C ILE A 27 -11.11 2.60 20.66
N GLU A 28 -12.41 2.35 20.50
CA GLU A 28 -12.91 1.10 19.89
C GLU A 28 -12.71 1.03 18.37
N ASP A 29 -12.65 2.17 17.69
CA ASP A 29 -12.52 2.27 16.23
C ASP A 29 -11.05 2.43 15.78
N ILE A 30 -10.24 1.43 16.11
CA ILE A 30 -8.83 1.36 15.70
C ILE A 30 -8.70 0.32 14.59
N ASP A 31 -8.00 0.70 13.52
CA ASP A 31 -7.57 -0.26 12.51
C ASP A 31 -6.46 -1.15 13.07
N GLU A 32 -6.86 -2.23 13.76
CA GLU A 32 -5.95 -3.19 14.38
C GLU A 32 -5.07 -3.88 13.34
N LYS A 33 -5.60 -4.14 12.14
CA LYS A 33 -4.83 -4.75 11.05
C LYS A 33 -3.69 -3.83 10.65
N ARG A 34 -3.98 -2.54 10.45
CA ARG A 34 -2.96 -1.54 10.11
C ARG A 34 -1.94 -1.36 11.23
N LEU A 35 -2.38 -1.40 12.50
CA LEU A 35 -1.48 -1.36 13.65
C LEU A 35 -0.48 -2.54 13.65
N VAL A 36 -0.94 -3.76 13.34
CA VAL A 36 -0.08 -4.94 13.22
C VAL A 36 0.90 -4.79 12.07
N GLU A 37 0.43 -4.40 10.88
CA GLU A 37 1.29 -4.19 9.70
C GLU A 37 2.41 -3.19 9.98
N LEU A 38 2.07 -2.02 10.53
CA LEU A 38 3.05 -0.98 10.86
C LEU A 38 4.03 -1.41 11.95
N THR A 39 3.57 -2.21 12.92
CA THR A 39 4.44 -2.78 13.96
C THR A 39 5.45 -3.75 13.36
N LEU A 40 5.04 -4.60 12.41
CA LEU A 40 5.95 -5.51 11.71
C LEU A 40 7.02 -4.75 10.91
N LEU A 41 6.62 -3.69 10.20
CA LEU A 41 7.55 -2.84 9.46
C LEU A 41 8.55 -2.14 10.39
N GLU A 42 8.10 -1.62 11.54
CA GLU A 42 8.98 -1.01 12.54
C GLU A 42 9.99 -2.02 13.09
N ARG A 43 9.54 -3.21 13.49
CA ARG A 43 10.41 -4.29 14.00
C ARG A 43 11.47 -4.68 12.96
N LYS A 44 11.06 -4.87 11.71
CA LYS A 44 11.98 -5.18 10.60
C LYS A 44 13.02 -4.08 10.40
N ARG A 45 12.62 -2.80 10.40
CA ARG A 45 13.54 -1.65 10.26
C ARG A 45 14.55 -1.53 11.41
N ASN A 46 14.14 -1.94 12.60
CA ASN A 46 15.00 -1.97 13.79
C ASN A 46 15.90 -3.22 13.86
N ASN A 47 15.82 -4.12 12.86
CA ASN A 47 16.51 -5.40 12.84
C ASN A 47 16.22 -6.25 14.09
N ASP A 48 14.96 -6.27 14.51
CA ASP A 48 14.53 -7.11 15.62
C ASP A 48 14.82 -8.59 15.33
N LYS A 49 15.67 -9.19 16.16
CA LYS A 49 16.14 -10.57 16.00
C LYS A 49 15.11 -11.61 16.43
N ASP A 50 14.09 -11.19 17.16
CA ASP A 50 13.04 -12.06 17.68
C ASP A 50 11.86 -12.18 16.70
N MET A 51 11.97 -11.61 15.50
CA MET A 51 10.97 -11.81 14.45
C MET A 51 11.00 -13.25 13.94
N THR A 52 9.85 -13.89 13.97
CA THR A 52 9.64 -15.19 13.35
C THR A 52 9.74 -15.11 11.82
N LYS A 53 9.96 -16.25 11.16
CA LYS A 53 9.96 -16.34 9.70
C LYS A 53 8.63 -15.87 9.09
N ALA A 54 7.51 -16.16 9.74
CA ALA A 54 6.19 -15.74 9.29
C ALA A 54 6.05 -14.21 9.35
N GLU A 55 6.47 -13.59 10.45
CA GLU A 55 6.46 -12.13 10.61
C GLU A 55 7.37 -11.42 9.60
N LEU A 56 8.56 -11.98 9.34
CA LEU A 56 9.47 -11.46 8.31
C LEU A 56 8.83 -11.52 6.93
N ARG A 57 8.22 -12.65 6.57
CA ARG A 57 7.51 -12.81 5.29
C ARG A 57 6.34 -11.83 5.17
N SER A 58 5.56 -11.65 6.24
CA SER A 58 4.48 -10.66 6.25
C SER A 58 5.02 -9.23 6.07
N ALA A 59 6.11 -8.88 6.74
CA ALA A 59 6.75 -7.57 6.56
C ALA A 59 7.31 -7.37 5.15
N GLU A 60 7.83 -8.42 4.50
CA GLU A 60 8.24 -8.40 3.09
C GLU A 60 7.07 -8.18 2.16
N ILE A 61 5.95 -8.88 2.36
CA ILE A 61 4.72 -8.66 1.57
C ILE A 61 4.24 -7.22 1.69
N ILE A 62 4.27 -6.64 2.90
CA ILE A 62 3.87 -5.24 3.11
C ILE A 62 4.82 -4.28 2.37
N ASP A 63 6.14 -4.49 2.45
CA ASP A 63 7.12 -3.69 1.71
C ASP A 63 6.92 -3.79 0.18
N MET A 64 6.64 -5.00 -0.33
CA MET A 64 6.33 -5.21 -1.75
C MET A 64 5.08 -4.45 -2.17
N ARG A 65 4.00 -4.51 -1.37
CA ARG A 65 2.77 -3.74 -1.64
C ARG A 65 3.02 -2.23 -1.66
N HIS A 66 3.84 -1.69 -0.76
CA HIS A 66 4.22 -0.27 -0.79
C HIS A 66 5.03 0.10 -2.04
N GLU A 67 5.93 -0.76 -2.49
CA GLU A 67 6.70 -0.52 -3.71
C GLU A 67 5.81 -0.58 -4.95
N ASP A 68 4.93 -1.57 -5.04
CA ASP A 68 3.94 -1.68 -6.10
C ASP A 68 3.02 -0.46 -6.13
N GLU A 69 2.57 0.01 -4.97
CA GLU A 69 1.78 1.24 -4.85
C GLU A 69 2.50 2.42 -5.50
N ARG A 70 3.78 2.58 -5.17
CA ARG A 70 4.63 3.67 -5.67
C ARG A 70 4.83 3.58 -7.18
N LEU A 71 5.13 2.39 -7.70
CA LEU A 71 5.29 2.16 -9.13
C LEU A 71 3.99 2.42 -9.89
N ASN A 72 2.89 1.88 -9.40
CA ASN A 72 1.55 2.10 -9.95
C ASN A 72 1.16 3.57 -9.97
N LYS A 73 1.40 4.31 -8.88
CA LYS A 73 1.12 5.75 -8.82
C LYS A 73 1.96 6.55 -9.83
N LYS A 74 3.24 6.20 -9.98
CA LYS A 74 4.13 6.83 -10.96
C LYS A 74 3.66 6.57 -12.39
N ASP A 75 3.25 5.34 -12.66
CA ASP A 75 2.73 4.93 -13.97
C ASP A 75 1.39 5.63 -14.28
N TYR A 76 0.51 5.73 -13.30
CA TYR A 76 -0.78 6.40 -13.44
C TYR A 76 -0.61 7.88 -13.81
N ILE A 77 0.23 8.61 -13.06
CA ILE A 77 0.54 10.02 -13.35
C ILE A 77 1.15 10.17 -14.74
N LYS A 78 2.00 9.23 -15.16
CA LYS A 78 2.61 9.24 -16.50
C LYS A 78 1.55 9.09 -17.59
N LEU A 79 0.63 8.12 -17.45
CA LEU A 79 -0.44 7.89 -18.42
C LEU A 79 -1.41 9.07 -18.48
N LEU A 80 -1.79 9.66 -17.34
CA LEU A 80 -2.61 10.88 -17.32
C LEU A 80 -1.97 12.02 -18.12
N ARG A 81 -0.67 12.28 -17.91
CA ARG A 81 0.05 13.31 -18.67
C ARG A 81 0.10 13.05 -20.18
N LEU A 82 0.24 11.78 -20.58
CA LEU A 82 0.21 11.41 -21.99
C LEU A 82 -1.18 11.67 -22.59
N LYS A 83 -2.24 11.32 -21.87
CA LYS A 83 -3.63 11.56 -22.26
C LYS A 83 -3.94 13.05 -22.39
N GLU A 84 -3.49 13.87 -21.44
CA GLU A 84 -3.61 15.34 -21.48
C GLU A 84 -2.89 15.96 -22.70
N GLN A 85 -1.81 15.34 -23.16
CA GLN A 85 -1.06 15.75 -24.36
C GLN A 85 -1.69 15.23 -25.67
N GLY A 86 -2.81 14.51 -25.60
CA GLY A 86 -3.44 13.87 -26.76
C GLY A 86 -2.62 12.72 -27.35
N ARG A 87 -1.69 12.14 -26.56
CA ARG A 87 -0.88 11.01 -27.00
C ARG A 87 -1.63 9.70 -26.75
N PRO A 88 -1.41 8.66 -27.57
CA PRO A 88 -1.95 7.33 -27.31
C PRO A 88 -1.50 6.82 -25.93
N VAL A 89 -2.43 6.24 -25.20
CA VAL A 89 -2.22 5.61 -23.90
C VAL A 89 -2.80 4.20 -23.92
N ASP A 90 -2.25 3.34 -23.07
CA ASP A 90 -2.88 2.07 -22.73
C ASP A 90 -4.05 2.36 -21.78
N GLU A 91 -5.26 2.38 -22.33
CA GLU A 91 -6.48 2.68 -21.57
C GLU A 91 -6.81 1.56 -20.57
N ASP A 92 -6.47 0.30 -20.87
CA ASP A 92 -6.70 -0.82 -19.95
C ASP A 92 -5.81 -0.68 -18.71
N ARG A 93 -4.52 -0.37 -18.92
CA ARG A 93 -3.60 -0.07 -17.82
C ARG A 93 -4.02 1.17 -17.03
N LEU A 94 -4.48 2.23 -17.71
CA LEU A 94 -4.96 3.43 -17.05
C LEU A 94 -6.18 3.14 -16.16
N ASN A 95 -7.14 2.36 -16.66
CA ASN A 95 -8.34 1.96 -15.92
C ASN A 95 -8.00 1.08 -14.72
N LEU A 96 -7.10 0.11 -14.89
CA LEU A 96 -6.61 -0.73 -13.78
C LEU A 96 -5.98 0.12 -12.69
N LEU A 97 -5.11 1.07 -13.06
CA LEU A 97 -4.43 1.93 -12.09
C LEU A 97 -5.39 2.89 -11.37
N ASP A 98 -6.39 3.40 -12.07
CA ASP A 98 -7.47 4.21 -11.48
C ASP A 98 -8.27 3.42 -10.44
N MET A 99 -8.65 2.19 -10.78
CA MET A 99 -9.37 1.28 -9.91
C MET A 99 -8.57 0.95 -8.65
N LEU A 100 -7.28 0.63 -8.79
CA LEU A 100 -6.39 0.38 -7.65
C LEU A 100 -6.21 1.62 -6.75
N ASP A 101 -6.16 2.83 -7.31
CA ASP A 101 -6.12 4.08 -6.52
C ASP A 101 -7.44 4.31 -5.76
N ARG A 102 -8.59 4.09 -6.42
CA ARG A 102 -9.91 4.20 -5.81
C ARG A 102 -10.07 3.23 -4.63
N GLN A 103 -9.72 1.96 -4.82
CA GLN A 103 -9.79 0.95 -3.77
C GLN A 103 -8.95 1.34 -2.54
N ARG A 104 -7.71 1.81 -2.75
CA ARG A 104 -6.83 2.24 -1.64
C ARG A 104 -7.37 3.43 -0.86
N ARG A 105 -8.08 4.32 -1.54
CA ARG A 105 -8.69 5.51 -0.92
C ARG A 105 -10.01 5.20 -0.23
N GLY A 106 -10.45 3.94 -0.24
CA GLY A 106 -11.77 3.54 0.26
C GLY A 106 -12.92 4.13 -0.56
N LEU A 107 -12.66 4.46 -1.83
CA LEU A 107 -13.71 4.88 -2.75
C LEU A 107 -14.45 3.64 -3.27
N GLU A 108 -15.73 3.82 -3.56
CA GLU A 108 -16.58 2.76 -4.05
C GLU A 108 -16.05 2.21 -5.38
N ILE A 109 -15.88 0.89 -5.41
CA ILE A 109 -15.60 0.10 -6.59
C ILE A 109 -16.70 -0.96 -6.69
N ASN A 110 -17.07 -1.34 -7.91
CA ASN A 110 -18.06 -2.39 -8.10
C ASN A 110 -17.47 -3.80 -7.85
N GLU A 111 -18.33 -4.82 -7.82
CA GLU A 111 -17.93 -6.21 -7.57
C GLU A 111 -16.89 -6.71 -8.59
N SER A 112 -17.08 -6.44 -9.88
CA SER A 112 -16.12 -6.84 -10.92
C SER A 112 -14.77 -6.12 -10.77
N GLU A 113 -14.78 -4.84 -10.40
CA GLU A 113 -13.57 -4.07 -10.09
C GLU A 113 -12.83 -4.64 -8.86
N ALA A 114 -13.59 -5.08 -7.85
CA ALA A 114 -13.03 -5.72 -6.66
C ALA A 114 -12.35 -7.05 -7.01
N GLU A 115 -12.98 -7.90 -7.83
CA GLU A 115 -12.41 -9.17 -8.29
C GLU A 115 -11.10 -8.96 -9.08
N ILE A 116 -11.07 -8.00 -10.02
CA ILE A 116 -9.86 -7.70 -10.81
C ILE A 116 -8.74 -7.21 -9.89
N SER A 117 -9.08 -6.39 -8.90
CA SER A 117 -8.08 -5.88 -7.95
C SER A 117 -7.53 -6.97 -7.04
N GLU A 118 -8.38 -7.89 -6.57
CA GLU A 118 -7.97 -9.05 -5.78
C GLU A 118 -7.07 -10.00 -6.59
N GLN A 119 -7.39 -10.24 -7.86
CA GLN A 119 -6.55 -11.01 -8.77
C GLN A 119 -5.18 -10.36 -8.97
N TYR A 120 -5.14 -9.04 -9.13
CA TYR A 120 -3.89 -8.29 -9.26
C TYR A 120 -2.99 -8.49 -8.03
N PHE A 121 -3.54 -8.38 -6.81
CA PHE A 121 -2.75 -8.57 -5.59
C PHE A 121 -2.34 -10.02 -5.37
N THR A 122 -3.21 -10.98 -5.69
CA THR A 122 -2.90 -12.42 -5.59
C THR A 122 -1.70 -12.79 -6.47
N LEU A 123 -1.74 -12.41 -7.75
CA LEU A 123 -0.64 -12.69 -8.68
C LEU A 123 0.68 -12.04 -8.23
N ARG A 124 0.61 -10.84 -7.64
CA ARG A 124 1.81 -10.14 -7.15
C ARG A 124 2.43 -10.73 -5.90
N GLU A 125 1.65 -11.42 -5.07
CA GLU A 125 2.17 -12.10 -3.88
C GLU A 125 2.81 -13.47 -4.19
N GLU A 126 2.55 -14.00 -5.39
CA GLU A 126 3.10 -15.26 -5.89
C GLU A 126 4.38 -15.09 -6.74
N GLU A 127 4.72 -13.85 -7.15
CA GLU A 127 5.96 -13.47 -7.87
C GLU A 127 7.19 -13.37 -6.94
#